data_AF-A0A955PZ28-F1
#
_entry.id   AF-A0A955PZ28-F1
#
_cell.length_a   1.000
_cell.length_b   1.000
_cell.length_c   1.000
_cell.angle_alpha   90.00
_cell.angle_beta   90.00
_cell.angle_gamma   90.00
#
_symmetry.space_group_name_H-M   'P 1'
#
loop_
_entity.id
_entity.type
_entity.pdbx_description
1 polymer ?
#
loop_
_entity_poly.entity_id
_entity_poly.type
_entity_poly.pdbx_seq_one_letter_code
_entity_poly.pdbx_strand_id
1 'polypeptide(L)'
;MKRVAGGGRDMTVIGLAVLGITFTLFSGCALFEDERTAKGRKLYNHYCSHCHGETGQQGEGFNWERMSDPRPKNLASTAEMSTFSDEEIFHTVYRDMKDTTDQKVIDDENYFAVPTMPTFKYTLSEEEIWSIVGYVRTLHGMSLSYDLETRKKELEEALQVAQQEMETTKAAYEAATEKAEAAQAAYEETLTDEQLESYEPKELTIPEEAVFLAANEKYETAKAAVDNFLKRPKKPQIPRPDLSISEEDRAAQAKLGKQLYNDKYGCQGCHSLNDEGGVVGPALDRAGFRL
;
A
#
# COMPACT_ATOMS: atom_id res chain seq x y z
N MET A 1 91.42 -45.35 4.47
CA MET A 1 90.80 -45.95 5.68
C MET A 1 89.57 -45.15 6.08
N LYS A 2 88.36 -45.68 5.81
CA LYS A 2 87.17 -45.72 6.70
C LYS A 2 85.96 -46.14 5.88
N ARG A 3 85.37 -47.27 6.27
CA ARG A 3 84.05 -47.77 5.83
C ARG A 3 82.95 -46.96 6.53
N VAL A 4 81.74 -47.01 5.96
CA VAL A 4 80.37 -47.15 6.54
C VAL A 4 79.41 -46.62 5.44
N ALA A 5 78.61 -47.40 4.70
CA ALA A 5 77.52 -48.35 5.00
C ALA A 5 76.16 -47.71 5.33
N GLY A 6 75.13 -48.12 4.57
CA GLY A 6 73.68 -47.90 4.80
C GLY A 6 73.08 -46.80 3.92
N GLY A 7 71.95 -46.93 3.21
CA GLY A 7 70.89 -47.95 3.16
C GLY A 7 69.56 -47.24 2.79
N GLY A 8 68.65 -47.93 2.10
CA GLY A 8 67.25 -47.50 1.86
C GLY A 8 67.01 -46.91 0.46
N ARG A 9 66.51 -47.68 -0.51
CA ARG A 9 65.11 -48.11 -0.80
C ARG A 9 64.26 -47.03 -1.48
N ASP A 10 63.76 -47.45 -2.63
CA ASP A 10 62.86 -46.81 -3.59
C ASP A 10 61.73 -45.99 -2.97
N MET A 11 61.45 -44.82 -3.57
CA MET A 11 60.14 -44.18 -3.46
C MET A 11 59.82 -43.36 -4.72
N THR A 12 59.04 -44.01 -5.58
CA THR A 12 57.82 -43.50 -6.23
C THR A 12 57.84 -42.10 -6.84
N VAL A 13 57.83 -42.10 -8.18
CA VAL A 13 57.31 -41.05 -9.05
C VAL A 13 55.83 -40.82 -8.76
N ILE A 14 55.42 -39.63 -8.30
CA ILE A 14 54.22 -38.90 -8.77
C ILE A 14 54.47 -37.40 -8.56
N GLY A 15 54.83 -36.70 -9.63
CA GLY A 15 54.66 -35.25 -9.74
C GLY A 15 53.51 -34.95 -10.70
N LEU A 16 52.92 -33.74 -10.58
CA LEU A 16 51.77 -33.16 -11.29
C LEU A 16 50.42 -33.45 -10.60
N ALA A 17 49.54 -32.50 -10.33
CA ALA A 17 49.51 -31.06 -10.58
C ALA A 17 48.48 -30.45 -9.60
N VAL A 18 48.82 -29.37 -8.89
CA VAL A 18 47.82 -28.56 -8.19
C VAL A 18 47.63 -27.29 -9.01
N LEU A 19 46.57 -27.33 -9.84
CA LEU A 19 45.97 -26.14 -10.43
C LEU A 19 45.50 -25.23 -9.30
N GLY A 20 46.22 -24.13 -9.10
CA GLY A 20 45.78 -23.03 -8.26
C GLY A 20 44.60 -22.32 -8.93
N ILE A 21 43.39 -22.79 -8.69
CA ILE A 21 42.18 -21.99 -8.85
C ILE A 21 42.04 -21.24 -7.53
N THR A 22 42.60 -20.02 -7.49
CA THR A 22 42.28 -19.03 -6.47
C THR A 22 40.79 -18.73 -6.56
N PHE A 23 40.01 -19.38 -5.69
CA PHE A 23 38.59 -19.13 -5.51
C PHE A 23 38.44 -17.70 -4.98
N THR A 24 38.04 -16.78 -5.85
CA THR A 24 37.65 -15.41 -5.50
C THR A 24 36.41 -15.47 -4.61
N LEU A 25 36.62 -15.60 -3.29
CA LEU A 25 35.59 -15.50 -2.25
C LEU A 25 35.20 -14.03 -2.01
N PHE A 26 34.70 -13.32 -3.01
CA PHE A 26 34.09 -11.99 -2.83
C PHE A 26 33.06 -11.71 -3.93
N SER A 27 31.95 -12.46 -3.94
CA SER A 27 30.70 -12.10 -4.65
C SER A 27 29.51 -12.95 -4.18
N GLY A 28 29.48 -13.30 -2.89
CA GLY A 28 28.50 -14.25 -2.33
C GLY A 28 27.13 -13.67 -1.97
N CYS A 29 26.89 -12.36 -2.08
CA CYS A 29 25.60 -11.76 -1.67
C CYS A 29 24.75 -11.22 -2.83
N ALA A 30 25.25 -11.22 -4.07
CA ALA A 30 24.57 -10.55 -5.19
C ALA A 30 23.84 -11.51 -6.15
N LEU A 31 23.90 -12.83 -5.94
CA LEU A 31 23.43 -13.78 -6.95
C LEU A 31 21.98 -14.24 -6.80
N PHE A 32 21.30 -13.96 -5.68
CA PHE A 32 19.90 -14.34 -5.48
C PHE A 32 19.16 -13.35 -4.57
N GLU A 33 19.13 -12.07 -4.96
CA GLU A 33 18.10 -11.20 -4.39
C GLU A 33 16.74 -11.68 -4.87
N ASP A 34 15.81 -11.91 -3.95
CA ASP A 34 14.47 -12.34 -4.32
C ASP A 34 13.76 -11.23 -5.13
N GLU A 35 12.89 -11.62 -6.05
CA GLU A 35 12.20 -10.70 -6.95
C GLU A 35 11.41 -9.62 -6.20
N ARG A 36 10.86 -9.97 -5.02
CA ARG A 36 10.07 -9.07 -4.19
C ARG A 36 10.95 -7.98 -3.58
N THR A 37 12.10 -8.34 -3.02
CA THR A 37 13.09 -7.38 -2.50
C THR A 37 13.62 -6.50 -3.63
N ALA A 38 13.89 -7.06 -4.81
CA ALA A 38 14.33 -6.27 -5.97
C ALA A 38 13.27 -5.26 -6.45
N LYS A 39 11.99 -5.65 -6.46
CA LYS A 39 10.84 -4.76 -6.70
C LYS A 39 10.75 -3.69 -5.62
N GLY A 40 10.90 -4.10 -4.36
CA GLY A 40 10.96 -3.23 -3.19
C GLY A 40 12.01 -2.14 -3.29
N ARG A 41 13.25 -2.50 -3.63
CA ARG A 41 14.35 -1.55 -3.83
C ARG A 41 14.02 -0.53 -4.92
N LYS A 42 13.49 -0.96 -6.06
CA LYS A 42 13.11 -0.03 -7.14
C LYS A 42 12.07 0.99 -6.67
N LEU A 43 11.07 0.53 -5.93
CA LEU A 43 10.03 1.40 -5.38
C LEU A 43 10.59 2.33 -4.29
N TYR A 44 11.39 1.80 -3.37
CA TYR A 44 12.05 2.59 -2.33
C TYR A 44 12.94 3.68 -2.92
N ASN A 45 13.74 3.34 -3.93
CA ASN A 45 14.61 4.31 -4.60
C ASN A 45 13.82 5.40 -5.33
N HIS A 46 12.59 5.11 -5.76
CA HIS A 46 11.74 6.08 -6.44
C HIS A 46 10.96 6.98 -5.47
N TYR A 47 10.51 6.44 -4.34
CA TYR A 47 9.57 7.13 -3.45
C TYR A 47 10.17 7.56 -2.10
N CYS A 48 11.16 6.82 -1.58
CA CYS A 48 11.59 6.92 -0.18
C CYS A 48 13.01 7.51 -0.05
N SER A 49 13.92 7.14 -0.97
CA SER A 49 15.34 7.49 -0.91
C SER A 49 15.61 9.00 -0.90
N HIS A 50 14.71 9.80 -1.46
CA HIS A 50 14.82 11.26 -1.50
C HIS A 50 14.90 11.88 -0.10
N CYS A 51 14.27 11.25 0.89
CA CYS A 51 14.26 11.70 2.29
C CYS A 51 15.05 10.75 3.20
N HIS A 52 14.94 9.43 2.98
CA HIS A 52 15.58 8.41 3.82
C HIS A 52 16.98 7.98 3.37
N GLY A 53 17.45 8.46 2.21
CA GLY A 53 18.72 8.01 1.61
C GLY A 53 18.63 6.65 0.94
N GLU A 54 19.59 6.35 0.07
CA GLU A 54 19.65 5.05 -0.61
C GLU A 54 19.99 3.92 0.37
N THR A 55 20.81 4.18 1.40
CA THR A 55 21.17 3.16 2.39
C THR A 55 20.24 3.15 3.62
N GLY A 56 19.31 4.11 3.72
CA GLY A 56 18.45 4.27 4.88
C GLY A 56 19.09 5.04 6.04
N GLN A 57 20.35 5.48 5.90
CA GLN A 57 21.04 6.28 6.90
C GLN A 57 20.52 7.73 6.91
N GLN A 58 20.53 8.32 8.11
CA GLN A 58 20.20 9.73 8.28
C GLN A 58 21.22 10.62 7.57
N GLY A 59 20.74 11.73 7.00
CA GLY A 59 21.59 12.69 6.31
C GLY A 59 21.89 12.37 4.85
N GLU A 60 21.46 11.22 4.33
CA GLU A 60 21.76 10.82 2.94
C GLU A 60 20.74 11.32 1.91
N GLY A 61 19.47 11.39 2.27
CA GLY A 61 18.42 11.84 1.35
C GLY A 61 18.68 13.27 0.88
N PHE A 62 18.60 13.53 -0.42
CA PHE A 62 18.90 14.88 -0.94
C PHE A 62 17.97 15.97 -0.38
N ASN A 63 16.77 15.60 0.08
CA ASN A 63 15.83 16.51 0.71
C ASN A 63 16.16 16.81 2.18
N TRP A 64 17.07 16.05 2.81
CA TRP A 64 17.33 16.06 4.26
C TRP A 64 17.56 17.46 4.84
N GLU A 65 18.41 18.27 4.19
CA GLU A 65 18.74 19.63 4.65
C GLU A 65 17.56 20.60 4.60
N ARG A 66 16.51 20.26 3.85
CA ARG A 66 15.29 21.06 3.68
C ARG A 66 14.13 20.56 4.54
N MET A 67 14.32 19.48 5.29
CA MET A 67 13.29 18.91 6.16
C MET A 67 13.30 19.57 7.54
N SER A 68 12.10 19.95 7.99
CA SER A 68 11.84 20.36 9.37
C SER A 68 11.84 19.15 10.30
N ASP A 69 12.02 19.40 11.60
CA ASP A 69 11.84 18.37 12.60
C ASP A 69 10.37 17.97 12.78
N PRO A 70 10.11 16.71 13.16
CA PRO A 70 11.08 15.62 13.25
C PRO A 70 11.49 15.09 11.86
N ARG A 71 12.80 14.92 11.67
CA ARG A 71 13.38 14.35 10.44
C ARG A 71 13.20 12.83 10.36
N PRO A 72 13.37 12.23 9.16
CA PRO A 72 13.29 10.79 8.99
C PRO A 72 14.19 10.02 9.95
N LYS A 73 13.67 8.91 10.47
CA LYS A 73 14.42 7.96 11.30
C LYS A 73 15.47 7.21 10.47
N ASN A 74 16.48 6.68 11.15
CA ASN A 74 17.52 5.85 10.52
C ASN A 74 16.97 4.45 10.24
N LEU A 75 16.64 4.16 8.98
CA LEU A 75 16.12 2.86 8.56
C LEU A 75 17.20 1.76 8.54
N ALA A 76 18.48 2.14 8.59
CA ALA A 76 19.60 1.20 8.71
C ALA A 76 19.94 0.83 10.17
N SER A 77 19.27 1.45 11.14
CA SER A 77 19.50 1.17 12.56
C SER A 77 18.90 -0.18 12.96
N THR A 78 19.73 -1.23 13.07
CA THR A 78 19.27 -2.53 13.59
C THR A 78 18.66 -2.42 14.98
N ALA A 79 19.25 -1.64 15.89
CA ALA A 79 18.78 -1.56 17.27
C ALA A 79 17.35 -0.98 17.39
N GLU A 80 16.98 -0.04 16.53
CA GLU A 80 15.64 0.58 16.52
C GLU A 80 14.71 -0.19 15.57
N MET A 81 15.13 -0.47 14.34
CA MET A 81 14.25 -1.08 13.34
C MET A 81 13.91 -2.54 13.62
N SER A 82 14.71 -3.26 14.42
CA SER A 82 14.36 -4.60 14.89
C SER A 82 13.26 -4.63 15.96
N THR A 83 12.88 -3.48 16.55
CA THR A 83 11.79 -3.45 17.54
C THR A 83 10.41 -3.36 16.91
N PHE A 84 10.31 -3.00 15.62
CA PHE A 84 9.05 -2.92 14.90
C PHE A 84 8.72 -4.23 14.19
N SER A 85 7.45 -4.63 14.20
CA SER A 85 6.93 -5.70 13.36
C SER A 85 6.84 -5.29 11.88
N ASP A 86 6.67 -6.28 10.99
CA ASP A 86 6.50 -6.01 9.57
C ASP A 86 5.23 -5.20 9.30
N GLU A 87 4.16 -5.49 10.04
CA GLU A 87 2.89 -4.78 9.99
C GLU A 87 3.01 -3.34 10.49
N GLU A 88 3.79 -3.07 11.53
CA GLU A 88 4.01 -1.70 12.00
C GLU A 88 4.73 -0.84 10.95
N ILE A 89 5.74 -1.41 10.29
CA ILE A 89 6.41 -0.74 9.16
C ILE A 89 5.43 -0.56 8.00
N PHE A 90 4.65 -1.59 7.66
CA PHE A 90 3.62 -1.52 6.61
C PHE A 90 2.62 -0.39 6.88
N HIS A 91 2.05 -0.33 8.08
CA HIS A 91 1.05 0.66 8.47
C HIS A 91 1.63 2.09 8.58
N THR A 92 2.93 2.23 8.79
CA THR A 92 3.58 3.55 8.70
C THR A 92 3.52 4.12 7.27
N VAL A 93 3.59 3.25 6.26
CA VAL A 93 3.55 3.60 4.83
C VAL A 93 2.11 3.58 4.27
N TYR A 94 1.27 2.69 4.79
CA TYR A 94 -0.12 2.45 4.40
C TYR A 94 -1.10 2.93 5.48
N ARG A 95 -1.38 4.24 5.50
CA ARG A 95 -2.27 4.88 6.49
C ARG A 95 -3.01 6.07 5.93
N ASP A 96 -4.05 6.49 6.64
CA ASP A 96 -4.66 7.79 6.42
C ASP A 96 -3.83 8.89 7.09
N MET A 97 -3.70 10.03 6.41
CA MET A 97 -3.04 11.20 6.97
C MET A 97 -3.99 11.91 7.94
N LYS A 98 -3.55 12.12 9.19
CA LYS A 98 -4.33 12.82 10.21
C LYS A 98 -3.92 14.29 10.28
N ASP A 99 -4.86 15.14 10.69
CA ASP A 99 -4.64 16.56 10.85
C ASP A 99 -3.96 16.85 12.19
N THR A 100 -2.73 17.35 12.15
CA THR A 100 -1.95 17.62 13.37
C THR A 100 -2.32 18.93 14.06
N THR A 101 -3.31 19.67 13.59
CA THR A 101 -3.91 20.75 14.39
C THR A 101 -4.82 20.23 15.50
N ASP A 102 -5.27 18.98 15.43
CA ASP A 102 -6.05 18.33 16.49
C ASP A 102 -5.09 17.75 17.54
N GLN A 103 -5.20 18.26 18.77
CA GLN A 103 -4.37 17.80 19.88
C GLN A 103 -4.52 16.29 20.15
N LYS A 104 -5.69 15.71 19.88
CA LYS A 104 -5.90 14.26 20.03
C LYS A 104 -5.04 13.43 19.07
N VAL A 105 -4.66 14.00 17.93
CA VAL A 105 -3.76 13.35 16.97
C VAL A 105 -2.32 13.41 17.47
N ILE A 106 -1.92 14.53 18.07
CA ILE A 106 -0.59 14.70 18.65
C ILE A 106 -0.41 13.78 19.88
N ASP A 107 -1.45 13.65 20.70
CA ASP A 107 -1.44 12.84 21.92
C ASP A 107 -1.65 11.33 21.66
N ASP A 108 -1.92 10.92 20.41
CA ASP A 108 -2.09 9.51 20.05
C ASP A 108 -0.74 8.82 19.95
N GLU A 109 -0.41 8.03 20.98
CA GLU A 109 0.83 7.26 21.06
C GLU A 109 0.99 6.25 19.90
N ASN A 110 -0.11 5.86 19.23
CA ASN A 110 -0.08 4.97 18.08
C ASN A 110 0.06 5.73 16.75
N TYR A 111 -0.03 7.07 16.76
CA TYR A 111 0.19 7.89 15.58
C TYR A 111 1.67 8.24 15.46
N PHE A 112 2.46 7.29 14.97
CA PHE A 112 3.89 7.44 14.71
C PHE A 112 4.24 8.38 13.53
N ALA A 113 3.24 9.05 12.98
CA ALA A 113 3.30 9.62 11.65
C ALA A 113 3.47 11.13 11.64
N VAL A 114 4.56 11.57 11.02
CA VAL A 114 4.80 13.00 10.78
C VAL A 114 4.10 13.39 9.48
N PRO A 115 3.37 14.52 9.42
CA PRO A 115 2.66 14.93 8.20
C PRO A 115 3.57 14.96 6.96
N THR A 116 4.87 15.25 7.17
CA THR A 116 5.90 15.36 6.13
C THR A 116 6.30 14.03 5.49
N MET A 117 5.99 12.88 6.12
CA MET A 117 6.09 11.57 5.47
C MET A 117 4.75 11.29 4.76
N PRO A 118 4.71 11.27 3.43
CA PRO A 118 3.46 11.08 2.69
C PRO A 118 2.92 9.66 2.87
N THR A 119 1.61 9.50 2.71
CA THR A 119 0.98 8.19 2.60
C THR A 119 1.11 7.63 1.19
N PHE A 120 1.32 6.32 1.08
CA PHE A 120 1.30 5.60 -0.20
C PHE A 120 0.09 4.68 -0.35
N LYS A 121 -0.83 4.68 0.62
CA LYS A 121 -2.12 3.94 0.60
C LYS A 121 -2.92 4.17 -0.68
N TYR A 122 -2.86 5.39 -1.22
CA TYR A 122 -3.60 5.80 -2.42
C TYR A 122 -2.76 5.86 -3.70
N THR A 123 -1.57 5.26 -3.67
CA THR A 123 -0.59 5.34 -4.77
C THR A 123 -0.08 3.96 -5.18
N LEU A 124 0.19 3.08 -4.20
CA LEU A 124 0.76 1.74 -4.41
C LEU A 124 -0.24 0.67 -3.95
N SER A 125 -0.14 -0.53 -4.51
CA SER A 125 -0.90 -1.69 -4.01
C SER A 125 -0.30 -2.22 -2.70
N GLU A 126 -1.06 -2.99 -1.90
CA GLU A 126 -0.51 -3.55 -0.66
C GLU A 126 0.70 -4.45 -0.93
N GLU A 127 0.68 -5.26 -2.00
CA GLU A 127 1.82 -6.09 -2.39
C GLU A 127 3.08 -5.26 -2.71
N GLU A 128 2.93 -4.09 -3.33
CA GLU A 128 4.04 -3.17 -3.58
C GLU A 128 4.58 -2.57 -2.29
N ILE A 129 3.72 -2.21 -1.34
CA ILE A 129 4.13 -1.72 -0.02
C ILE A 129 4.88 -2.82 0.74
N TRP A 130 4.37 -4.05 0.74
CA TRP A 130 5.06 -5.18 1.34
C TRP A 130 6.42 -5.46 0.70
N SER A 131 6.56 -5.24 -0.61
CA SER A 131 7.85 -5.30 -1.28
C SER A 131 8.81 -4.23 -0.73
N ILE A 132 8.32 -3.00 -0.50
CA ILE A 132 9.11 -1.94 0.16
C ILE A 132 9.51 -2.36 1.58
N VAL A 133 8.60 -2.93 2.38
CA VAL A 133 8.91 -3.42 3.74
C VAL A 133 10.02 -4.47 3.68
N GLY A 134 9.93 -5.42 2.74
CA GLY A 134 10.97 -6.44 2.53
C GLY A 134 12.32 -5.82 2.21
N TYR A 135 12.37 -4.82 1.34
CA TYR A 135 13.62 -4.10 1.08
C TYR A 135 14.11 -3.31 2.29
N VAL A 136 13.24 -2.60 2.99
CA VAL A 136 13.60 -1.87 4.22
C VAL A 136 14.22 -2.83 5.23
N ARG A 137 13.70 -4.05 5.41
CA ARG A 137 14.31 -5.08 6.28
C ARG A 137 15.76 -5.36 5.94
N THR A 138 16.13 -5.36 4.66
CA THR A 138 17.53 -5.58 4.25
C THR A 138 18.47 -4.46 4.68
N LEU A 139 17.98 -3.22 4.84
CA LEU A 139 18.81 -2.06 5.22
C LEU A 139 19.37 -2.16 6.64
N HIS A 140 18.73 -2.97 7.51
CA HIS A 140 19.13 -3.16 8.90
C HIS A 140 19.44 -4.63 9.24
N GLY A 141 19.71 -5.44 8.21
CA GLY A 141 20.18 -6.82 8.35
C GLY A 141 19.09 -7.84 8.71
N MET A 142 17.82 -7.50 8.50
CA MET A 142 16.68 -8.39 8.72
C MET A 142 16.10 -8.88 7.38
N SER A 143 15.15 -9.82 7.47
CA SER A 143 14.32 -10.25 6.35
C SER A 143 12.85 -10.07 6.67
N LEU A 144 12.01 -9.95 5.65
CA LEU A 144 10.56 -9.99 5.81
C LEU A 144 10.14 -11.33 6.40
N SER A 145 9.30 -11.29 7.43
CA SER A 145 8.67 -12.45 8.07
C SER A 145 7.19 -12.59 7.71
N TYR A 146 6.54 -11.52 7.25
CA TYR A 146 5.15 -11.53 6.81
C TYR A 146 4.91 -12.48 5.63
N ASP A 147 3.94 -13.38 5.79
CA ASP A 147 3.58 -14.36 4.76
C ASP A 147 2.57 -13.78 3.75
N LEU A 148 3.12 -13.16 2.70
CA LEU A 148 2.32 -12.61 1.61
C LEU A 148 1.53 -13.63 0.81
N GLU A 149 2.04 -14.86 0.66
CA GLU A 149 1.40 -15.87 -0.17
C GLU A 149 0.16 -16.42 0.54
N THR A 150 0.28 -16.68 1.84
CA THR A 150 -0.88 -17.02 2.68
C THR A 150 -1.91 -15.88 2.66
N ARG A 151 -1.49 -14.62 2.85
CA ARG A 151 -2.40 -13.47 2.80
C ARG A 151 -3.15 -13.38 1.47
N LYS A 152 -2.43 -13.51 0.35
CA LYS A 152 -3.03 -13.46 -0.99
C LYS A 152 -4.07 -14.57 -1.15
N LYS A 153 -3.73 -15.79 -0.75
CA LYS A 153 -4.64 -16.94 -0.81
C LYS A 153 -5.90 -16.73 0.04
N GLU A 154 -5.77 -16.22 1.27
CA GLU A 154 -6.91 -15.89 2.13
C GLU A 154 -7.85 -14.87 1.48
N LEU A 155 -7.30 -13.84 0.83
CA LEU A 155 -8.09 -12.83 0.12
C LEU A 155 -8.83 -13.42 -1.09
N GLU A 156 -8.16 -14.27 -1.88
CA GLU A 156 -8.76 -14.96 -3.03
C GLU A 156 -9.86 -15.93 -2.61
N GLU A 157 -9.65 -16.70 -1.54
CA GLU A 157 -10.65 -17.60 -0.95
C GLU A 157 -11.84 -16.82 -0.40
N ALA A 158 -11.62 -15.71 0.31
CA ALA A 158 -12.69 -14.86 0.82
C ALA A 158 -13.53 -14.27 -0.33
N LEU A 159 -12.90 -13.83 -1.42
CA LEU A 159 -13.60 -13.36 -2.61
C LEU A 159 -14.44 -14.47 -3.24
N GLN A 160 -13.88 -15.67 -3.39
CA GLN A 160 -14.61 -16.80 -3.96
C GLN A 160 -15.85 -17.17 -3.13
N VAL A 161 -15.71 -17.23 -1.80
CA VAL A 161 -16.82 -17.52 -0.88
C VAL A 161 -17.90 -16.43 -0.97
N ALA A 162 -17.50 -15.16 -0.93
CA ALA A 162 -18.43 -14.04 -1.02
C ALA A 162 -19.14 -13.97 -2.37
N GLN A 163 -18.44 -14.30 -3.47
CA GLN A 163 -19.04 -14.39 -4.80
C GLN A 163 -20.11 -15.48 -4.86
N GLN A 164 -19.82 -16.67 -4.34
CA GLN A 164 -20.79 -17.77 -4.32
C GLN A 164 -22.02 -17.45 -3.47
N GLU A 165 -21.85 -16.79 -2.31
CA GLU A 165 -22.95 -16.32 -1.47
C GLU A 165 -23.81 -15.28 -2.21
N MET A 166 -23.18 -14.30 -2.85
CA MET A 166 -23.86 -13.26 -3.64
C MET A 166 -24.64 -13.86 -4.81
N GLU A 167 -24.04 -14.76 -5.59
CA GLU A 167 -24.71 -15.41 -6.73
C GLU A 167 -25.91 -16.26 -6.29
N THR A 168 -25.78 -16.99 -5.18
CA THR A 168 -26.86 -17.81 -4.64
C THR A 168 -28.03 -16.97 -4.15
N THR A 169 -27.74 -15.90 -3.40
CA THR A 169 -28.78 -15.01 -2.85
C THR A 169 -29.43 -14.17 -3.93
N LYS A 170 -28.67 -13.76 -4.96
CA LYS A 170 -29.20 -13.11 -6.16
C LYS A 170 -30.21 -13.99 -6.88
N ALA A 171 -29.87 -15.26 -7.12
CA ALA A 171 -30.79 -16.20 -7.78
C ALA A 171 -32.08 -16.41 -6.95
N ALA A 172 -31.97 -16.44 -5.61
CA ALA A 172 -33.14 -16.54 -4.73
C ALA A 172 -34.01 -15.28 -4.79
N TYR A 173 -33.40 -14.08 -4.80
CA TYR A 173 -34.10 -12.81 -4.94
C TYR A 173 -34.81 -12.71 -6.30
N GLU A 174 -34.13 -13.05 -7.40
CA GLU A 174 -34.72 -13.04 -8.75
C GLU A 174 -35.90 -14.02 -8.84
N ALA A 175 -35.77 -15.24 -8.31
CA ALA A 175 -36.86 -16.21 -8.30
C ALA A 175 -38.05 -15.78 -7.42
N ALA A 176 -37.79 -15.15 -6.27
CA ALA A 176 -38.83 -14.62 -5.40
C ALA A 176 -39.57 -13.44 -6.06
N THR A 177 -38.83 -12.59 -6.76
CA THR A 177 -39.37 -11.45 -7.53
C THR A 177 -40.26 -11.95 -8.67
N GLU A 178 -39.77 -12.87 -9.50
CA GLU A 178 -40.55 -13.45 -10.60
C GLU A 178 -41.84 -14.12 -10.10
N LYS A 179 -41.77 -14.85 -8.98
CA LYS A 179 -42.95 -15.47 -8.37
C LYS A 179 -43.95 -14.43 -7.85
N ALA A 180 -43.47 -13.34 -7.24
CA ALA A 180 -44.31 -12.29 -6.70
C ALA A 180 -45.01 -11.50 -7.83
N GLU A 181 -44.26 -11.15 -8.88
CA GLU A 181 -44.78 -10.49 -10.09
C GLU A 181 -45.79 -11.38 -10.81
N ALA A 182 -45.50 -12.67 -10.99
CA ALA A 182 -46.45 -13.61 -11.60
C ALA A 182 -47.73 -13.77 -10.77
N ALA A 183 -47.63 -13.77 -9.44
CA ALA A 183 -48.81 -13.83 -8.57
C ALA A 183 -49.64 -12.55 -8.65
N GLN A 184 -49.00 -11.38 -8.77
CA GLN A 184 -49.68 -10.12 -8.97
C GLN A 184 -50.38 -10.07 -10.33
N ALA A 185 -49.68 -10.43 -11.42
CA ALA A 185 -50.25 -10.47 -12.76
C ALA A 185 -51.45 -11.44 -12.85
N ALA A 186 -51.33 -12.64 -12.24
CA ALA A 186 -52.43 -13.59 -12.18
C ALA A 186 -53.63 -13.05 -11.38
N TYR A 187 -53.41 -12.21 -10.36
CA TYR A 187 -54.48 -11.53 -9.64
C TYR A 187 -55.14 -10.44 -10.48
N GLU A 188 -54.34 -9.62 -11.18
CA GLU A 188 -54.84 -8.59 -12.10
C GLU A 188 -55.73 -9.18 -13.20
N GLU A 189 -55.40 -10.36 -13.74
CA GLU A 189 -56.25 -11.08 -14.70
C GLU A 189 -57.61 -11.52 -14.14
N THR A 190 -57.78 -11.58 -12.81
CA THR A 190 -59.07 -11.91 -12.19
C THR A 190 -60.00 -10.70 -12.00
N LEU A 191 -59.50 -9.49 -12.23
CA LEU A 191 -60.26 -8.25 -12.05
C LEU A 191 -61.12 -7.95 -13.28
N THR A 192 -62.28 -7.34 -13.07
CA THR A 192 -63.05 -6.74 -14.17
C THR A 192 -62.41 -5.44 -14.65
N ASP A 193 -62.77 -4.99 -15.86
CA ASP A 193 -62.26 -3.73 -16.42
C ASP A 193 -62.44 -2.52 -15.46
N GLU A 194 -63.61 -2.42 -14.82
CA GLU A 194 -63.90 -1.36 -13.83
C GLU A 194 -63.07 -1.50 -12.54
N GLN A 195 -62.75 -2.74 -12.12
CA GLN A 195 -61.91 -2.98 -10.95
C GLN A 195 -60.44 -2.66 -11.23
N LEU A 196 -59.96 -3.04 -12.41
CA LEU A 196 -58.59 -2.79 -12.88
C LEU A 196 -58.31 -1.28 -12.98
N GLU A 197 -59.27 -0.49 -13.44
CA GLU A 197 -59.15 0.97 -13.56
C GLU A 197 -58.98 1.68 -12.20
N SER A 198 -59.38 1.03 -11.11
CA SER A 198 -59.23 1.50 -9.74
C SER A 198 -58.16 0.74 -8.92
N TYR A 199 -57.50 -0.24 -9.53
CA TYR A 199 -56.51 -1.07 -8.86
C TYR A 199 -55.16 -0.35 -8.76
N GLU A 200 -54.62 -0.28 -7.54
CA GLU A 200 -53.27 0.21 -7.28
C GLU A 200 -52.41 -0.96 -6.80
N PRO A 201 -51.38 -1.36 -7.57
CA PRO A 201 -50.46 -2.41 -7.18
C PRO A 201 -49.88 -2.17 -5.79
N LYS A 202 -49.94 -3.19 -4.93
CA LYS A 202 -49.28 -3.10 -3.64
C LYS A 202 -47.77 -3.20 -3.85
N GLU A 203 -47.02 -2.25 -3.29
CA GLU A 203 -45.56 -2.32 -3.25
C GLU A 203 -45.13 -3.63 -2.55
N LEU A 204 -44.48 -4.51 -3.31
CA LEU A 204 -44.08 -5.84 -2.89
C LEU A 204 -42.71 -5.76 -2.23
N THR A 205 -42.67 -5.97 -0.92
CA THR A 205 -41.41 -6.14 -0.19
C THR A 205 -40.94 -7.60 -0.34
N ILE A 206 -39.79 -7.80 -0.98
CA ILE A 206 -39.19 -9.13 -1.16
C ILE A 206 -38.13 -9.35 -0.07
N PRO A 207 -38.36 -10.22 0.94
CA PRO A 207 -37.40 -10.42 2.04
C PRO A 207 -36.00 -10.86 1.55
N GLU A 208 -35.95 -11.60 0.44
CA GLU A 208 -34.73 -12.05 -0.21
C GLU A 208 -33.87 -10.88 -0.74
N GLU A 209 -34.46 -9.72 -1.01
CA GLU A 209 -33.72 -8.53 -1.45
C GLU A 209 -32.70 -8.08 -0.39
N ALA A 210 -33.12 -7.99 0.87
CA ALA A 210 -32.22 -7.59 1.97
C ALA A 210 -31.07 -8.60 2.16
N VAL A 211 -31.34 -9.89 1.94
CA VAL A 211 -30.32 -10.95 1.99
C VAL A 211 -29.33 -10.80 0.84
N PHE A 212 -29.83 -10.57 -0.38
CA PHE A 212 -28.99 -10.32 -1.55
C PHE A 212 -28.12 -9.06 -1.37
N LEU A 213 -28.69 -7.95 -0.89
CA LEU A 213 -27.95 -6.71 -0.67
C LEU A 213 -26.80 -6.90 0.34
N ALA A 214 -27.05 -7.61 1.44
CA ALA A 214 -26.01 -7.92 2.42
C ALA A 214 -24.92 -8.84 1.84
N ALA A 215 -25.27 -9.85 1.05
CA ALA A 215 -24.31 -10.71 0.38
C ALA A 215 -23.50 -9.96 -0.69
N ASN A 216 -24.14 -9.05 -1.43
CA ASN A 216 -23.50 -8.21 -2.42
C ASN A 216 -22.51 -7.23 -1.77
N GLU A 217 -22.83 -6.64 -0.63
CA GLU A 217 -21.89 -5.80 0.13
C GLU A 217 -20.64 -6.58 0.56
N LYS A 218 -20.80 -7.83 1.04
CA LYS A 218 -19.67 -8.72 1.34
C LYS A 218 -18.81 -9.00 0.12
N TYR A 219 -19.45 -9.31 -1.02
CA TYR A 219 -18.76 -9.54 -2.29
C TYR A 219 -17.95 -8.31 -2.72
N GLU A 220 -18.55 -7.13 -2.72
CA GLU A 220 -17.86 -5.89 -3.10
C GLU A 220 -16.71 -5.56 -2.14
N THR A 221 -16.88 -5.82 -0.85
CA THR A 221 -15.81 -5.65 0.16
C THR A 221 -14.65 -6.62 -0.10
N ALA A 222 -14.93 -7.91 -0.32
CA ALA A 222 -13.90 -8.92 -0.60
C ALA A 222 -13.18 -8.62 -1.92
N LYS A 223 -13.94 -8.20 -2.94
CA LYS A 223 -13.40 -7.79 -4.24
C LYS A 223 -12.49 -6.58 -4.11
N ALA A 224 -12.92 -5.56 -3.36
CA ALA A 224 -12.10 -4.38 -3.09
C ALA A 224 -10.82 -4.74 -2.33
N ALA A 225 -10.86 -5.68 -1.39
CA ALA A 225 -9.67 -6.14 -0.67
C ALA A 225 -8.64 -6.82 -1.61
N VAL A 226 -9.09 -7.72 -2.50
CA VAL A 226 -8.22 -8.33 -3.53
C VAL A 226 -7.67 -7.28 -4.49
N ASP A 227 -8.53 -6.36 -4.95
CA ASP A 227 -8.14 -5.28 -5.86
C ASP A 227 -7.09 -4.36 -5.21
N ASN A 228 -7.26 -3.96 -3.95
CA ASN A 228 -6.30 -3.14 -3.21
C ASN A 228 -4.96 -3.86 -3.00
N PHE A 229 -5.00 -5.17 -2.77
CA PHE A 229 -3.78 -5.96 -2.59
C PHE A 229 -2.95 -6.04 -3.87
N LEU A 230 -3.62 -6.31 -5.00
CA LEU A 230 -2.95 -6.61 -6.28
C LEU A 230 -2.74 -5.39 -7.19
N LYS A 231 -3.58 -4.36 -7.07
CA LYS A 231 -3.64 -3.26 -8.04
C LYS A 231 -3.43 -1.93 -7.35
N ARG A 232 -2.76 -1.01 -8.06
CA ARG A 232 -2.66 0.37 -7.62
C ARG A 232 -4.05 1.02 -7.61
N PRO A 233 -4.39 1.82 -6.59
CA PRO A 233 -5.64 2.56 -6.55
C PRO A 233 -5.80 3.48 -7.76
N LYS A 234 -7.01 3.51 -8.34
CA LYS A 234 -7.35 4.49 -9.37
C LYS A 234 -7.79 5.79 -8.71
N LYS A 235 -7.14 6.90 -9.06
CA LYS A 235 -7.55 8.23 -8.58
C LYS A 235 -8.77 8.71 -9.38
N PRO A 236 -9.85 9.15 -8.72
CA PRO A 236 -10.95 9.79 -9.43
C PRO A 236 -10.47 11.09 -10.08
N GLN A 237 -11.10 11.48 -11.18
CA GLN A 237 -10.87 12.81 -11.74
C GLN A 237 -11.44 13.85 -10.77
N ILE A 238 -10.59 14.77 -10.32
CA ILE A 238 -11.00 15.88 -9.48
C ILE A 238 -11.47 17.01 -10.40
N PRO A 239 -12.76 17.40 -10.35
CA PRO A 239 -13.23 18.52 -11.17
C PRO A 239 -12.54 19.82 -10.72
N ARG A 240 -12.29 20.71 -11.69
CA ARG A 240 -11.74 22.04 -11.37
C ARG A 240 -12.78 22.79 -10.52
N PRO A 241 -12.42 23.28 -9.32
CA PRO A 241 -13.36 24.03 -8.50
C PRO A 241 -13.73 25.35 -9.18
N ASP A 242 -14.98 25.76 -9.01
CA ASP A 242 -15.41 27.10 -9.38
C ASP A 242 -14.85 28.11 -8.37
N LEU A 243 -14.02 29.04 -8.85
CA LEU A 243 -13.38 30.06 -8.01
C LEU A 243 -14.18 31.37 -7.97
N SER A 244 -15.36 31.43 -8.61
CA SER A 244 -16.30 32.56 -8.57
C SER A 244 -17.11 32.61 -7.26
N ILE A 245 -16.41 32.44 -6.14
CA ILE A 245 -16.96 32.47 -4.78
C ILE A 245 -16.79 33.87 -4.15
N SER A 246 -17.50 34.12 -3.06
CA SER A 246 -17.39 35.37 -2.29
C SER A 246 -15.96 35.55 -1.73
N GLU A 247 -15.57 36.79 -1.39
CA GLU A 247 -14.27 37.03 -0.75
C GLU A 247 -14.14 36.33 0.62
N GLU A 248 -15.25 36.18 1.35
CA GLU A 248 -15.29 35.46 2.61
C GLU A 248 -15.02 33.96 2.40
N ASP A 249 -15.71 33.34 1.44
CA ASP A 249 -15.49 31.93 1.10
C ASP A 249 -14.08 31.69 0.57
N ARG A 250 -13.54 32.64 -0.20
CA ARG A 250 -12.16 32.60 -0.71
C ARG A 250 -11.16 32.60 0.44
N ALA A 251 -11.35 33.45 1.44
CA ALA A 251 -10.51 33.49 2.63
C ALA A 251 -10.61 32.19 3.44
N ALA A 252 -11.82 31.62 3.58
CA ALA A 252 -12.03 30.34 4.25
C ALA A 252 -11.33 29.18 3.52
N GLN A 253 -11.44 29.11 2.18
CA GLN A 253 -10.75 28.11 1.36
C GLN A 253 -9.22 28.26 1.43
N ALA A 254 -8.70 29.48 1.41
CA ALA A 254 -7.26 29.71 1.56
C ALA A 254 -6.75 29.24 2.94
N LYS A 255 -7.52 29.48 4.00
CA LYS A 255 -7.21 28.99 5.36
C LYS A 255 -7.22 27.46 5.42
N LEU A 256 -8.25 26.82 4.88
CA LEU A 256 -8.34 25.36 4.80
C LEU A 256 -7.17 24.78 3.97
N GLY A 257 -6.88 25.36 2.81
CA GLY A 257 -5.77 24.96 1.96
C GLY A 257 -4.43 25.03 2.68
N LYS A 258 -4.18 26.09 3.47
CA LYS A 258 -2.97 26.22 4.29
C LYS A 258 -2.87 25.11 5.34
N GLN A 259 -3.96 24.77 5.99
CA GLN A 259 -4.02 23.69 6.99
C GLN A 259 -3.79 22.32 6.35
N LEU A 260 -4.45 22.05 5.21
CA LEU A 260 -4.23 20.82 4.45
C LEU A 260 -2.78 20.68 3.97
N TYR A 261 -2.20 21.79 3.48
CA TYR A 261 -0.83 21.85 2.99
C TYR A 261 0.17 21.54 4.11
N ASN A 262 0.06 22.17 5.28
CA ASN A 262 1.06 22.06 6.35
C ASN A 262 0.81 20.91 7.32
N ASP A 263 -0.44 20.76 7.78
CA ASP A 263 -0.74 20.06 9.03
C ASP A 263 -1.38 18.69 8.81
N LYS A 264 -2.13 18.52 7.73
CA LYS A 264 -2.75 17.22 7.39
C LYS A 264 -1.94 16.41 6.40
N TYR A 265 -1.60 16.98 5.23
CA TYR A 265 -0.95 16.22 4.15
C TYR A 265 0.55 16.48 4.04
N GLY A 266 1.08 17.45 4.79
CA GLY A 266 2.51 17.75 4.84
C GLY A 266 3.15 18.01 3.48
N CYS A 267 2.42 18.66 2.57
CA CYS A 267 2.85 18.94 1.20
C CYS A 267 4.17 19.73 1.17
N GLN A 268 4.42 20.58 2.18
CA GLN A 268 5.67 21.31 2.39
C GLN A 268 6.89 20.41 2.61
N GLY A 269 6.69 19.14 2.99
CA GLY A 269 7.78 18.17 3.11
C GLY A 269 8.44 17.87 1.76
N CYS A 270 7.67 17.95 0.68
CA CYS A 270 8.15 17.69 -0.69
C CYS A 270 8.24 18.97 -1.53
N HIS A 271 7.28 19.87 -1.41
CA HIS A 271 7.15 21.08 -2.22
C HIS A 271 7.61 22.32 -1.46
N SER A 272 7.98 23.36 -2.20
CA SER A 272 8.28 24.68 -1.65
C SER A 272 7.26 25.75 -2.04
N LEU A 273 7.11 26.73 -1.15
CA LEU A 273 6.39 28.00 -1.35
C LEU A 273 7.26 29.13 -0.82
N ASN A 274 7.50 30.16 -1.62
CA ASN A 274 8.39 31.29 -1.31
C ASN A 274 9.78 30.82 -0.83
N ASP A 275 10.36 29.83 -1.52
CA ASP A 275 11.65 29.19 -1.19
C ASP A 275 11.69 28.41 0.14
N GLU A 276 10.57 28.31 0.86
CA GLU A 276 10.41 27.52 2.09
C GLU A 276 9.75 26.16 1.81
N GLY A 277 10.30 25.10 2.38
CA GLY A 277 9.82 23.72 2.22
C GLY A 277 10.82 22.80 1.52
N GLY A 278 10.32 21.64 1.07
CA GLY A 278 11.08 20.58 0.44
C GLY A 278 11.49 20.89 -1.01
N VAL A 279 12.41 20.07 -1.52
CA VAL A 279 12.98 20.20 -2.87
C VAL A 279 12.75 18.96 -3.74
N VAL A 280 11.94 18.02 -3.27
CA VAL A 280 11.58 16.81 -4.02
C VAL A 280 10.61 17.13 -5.15
N GLY A 281 9.57 17.89 -4.83
CA GLY A 281 8.59 18.40 -5.77
C GLY A 281 8.98 19.79 -6.29
N PRO A 282 8.40 20.22 -7.44
CA PRO A 282 8.60 21.58 -7.91
C PRO A 282 7.99 22.61 -6.96
N ALA A 283 8.55 23.83 -6.98
CA ALA A 283 7.98 24.99 -6.28
C ALA A 283 6.55 25.28 -6.75
N LEU A 284 5.67 25.60 -5.80
CA LEU A 284 4.22 25.75 -6.03
C LEU A 284 3.75 27.22 -6.11
N ASP A 285 4.66 28.19 -6.07
CA ASP A 285 4.36 29.64 -6.14
C ASP A 285 3.50 30.03 -7.34
N ARG A 286 3.60 29.23 -8.42
CA ARG A 286 2.88 29.45 -9.68
C ARG A 286 1.97 28.28 -10.05
N ALA A 287 1.63 27.40 -9.11
CA ALA A 287 0.77 26.25 -9.38
C ALA A 287 -0.59 26.67 -9.96
N GLY A 288 -1.17 27.77 -9.47
CA GLY A 288 -2.45 28.30 -9.96
C GLY A 288 -2.47 28.77 -11.42
N PHE A 289 -1.31 29.02 -12.05
CA PHE A 289 -1.22 29.38 -13.47
C PHE A 289 -1.16 28.15 -14.40
N ARG A 290 -1.04 26.95 -13.83
CA ARG A 290 -0.82 25.68 -14.55
C ARG A 290 -2.00 24.71 -14.44
N LEU A 291 -3.02 25.05 -13.65
CA LEU A 291 -4.21 24.25 -13.36
C LEU A 291 -5.46 24.89 -13.98
#